data_AF-A0AA41MYK9-F1
#
_entry.id   AF-A0AA41MYK9-F1
#
_cell.length_a   1.000
_cell.length_b   1.000
_cell.length_c   1.000
_cell.angle_alpha   90.00
_cell.angle_beta   90.00
_cell.angle_gamma   90.00
#
_symmetry.space_group_name_H-M   'P 1'
#
loop_
_entity.id
_entity.type
_entity.pdbx_description
1 polymer ?
#
loop_
_entity_poly.entity_id
_entity_poly.type
_entity_poly.pdbx_seq_one_letter_code
_entity_poly.pdbx_strand_id
1 'polypeptide(L)' 'MVTTTLELEWLEVEKVEMIWLHLYQYTQLRHEADMFNQSTVEPVDQLLQKVDPGKDRELWVREQKTDNICPVDMEI' A
#
# COMPACT_ATOMS: atom_id res chain seq x y z
N MET A 1 54.62 -1.83 -20.87
CA MET A 1 54.11 -2.11 -19.51
C MET A 1 53.46 -0.89 -18.84
N VAL A 2 53.89 0.35 -19.13
CA VAL A 2 53.23 1.58 -18.59
C VAL A 2 51.87 1.87 -19.25
N THR A 3 51.70 1.52 -20.52
CA THR A 3 50.47 1.78 -21.28
C THR A 3 49.31 0.89 -20.80
N THR A 4 49.58 -0.39 -20.56
CA THR A 4 48.60 -1.37 -20.08
C THR A 4 48.08 -1.07 -18.68
N THR A 5 48.91 -0.51 -17.79
CA THR A 5 48.47 -0.12 -16.44
C THR A 5 47.56 1.10 -16.47
N LEU A 6 47.82 2.06 -17.36
CA LEU A 6 46.98 3.25 -17.53
C LEU A 6 45.60 2.88 -18.10
N GLU A 7 45.56 1.98 -19.09
CA GLU A 7 44.30 1.46 -19.65
C GLU A 7 43.44 0.76 -18.59
N LEU A 8 44.06 -0.03 -17.70
CA LEU A 8 43.35 -0.68 -16.59
C LEU A 8 42.82 0.34 -15.56
N GLU A 9 43.56 1.42 -15.31
CA GLU A 9 43.11 2.50 -14.44
C GLU A 9 41.85 3.19 -14.99
N TRP A 10 41.82 3.51 -16.29
CA TRP A 10 40.64 4.07 -16.96
C TRP A 10 39.43 3.14 -16.90
N LEU A 11 39.64 1.85 -17.16
CA LEU A 11 38.56 0.84 -17.08
C LEU A 11 38.02 0.72 -15.65
N GLU A 12 38.87 0.81 -14.62
CA GLU A 12 38.40 0.76 -13.24
C GLU A 12 37.57 2.00 -12.88
N VAL A 13 37.97 3.19 -13.33
CA VAL A 13 37.20 4.42 -13.15
C VAL A 13 35.83 4.31 -13.83
N GLU A 14 35.80 3.92 -15.11
CA GLU A 14 34.54 3.76 -15.86
C GLU A 14 33.62 2.72 -15.21
N LYS A 15 34.17 1.61 -14.73
CA LYS A 15 33.41 0.57 -14.02
C LYS A 15 32.80 1.12 -12.72
N VAL A 16 33.56 1.87 -11.94
CA VAL A 16 33.09 2.47 -10.68
C VAL A 16 31.99 3.49 -10.95
N GLU A 17 32.15 4.35 -11.96
CA GLU A 17 31.13 5.32 -12.37
C GLU A 17 29.84 4.62 -12.84
N MET A 18 29.98 3.55 -13.62
CA MET A 18 28.84 2.77 -14.08
C MET A 18 28.10 2.11 -12.90
N ILE A 19 28.82 1.49 -11.96
CA ILE A 19 28.22 0.90 -10.76
C ILE A 19 27.52 1.99 -9.94
N TRP A 20 28.14 3.15 -9.77
CA TRP A 20 27.57 4.26 -9.02
C TRP A 20 26.25 4.74 -9.63
N LEU A 21 26.20 4.88 -10.96
CA LEU A 21 24.98 5.24 -11.68
C LEU A 21 23.85 4.23 -11.46
N HIS A 22 24.16 2.93 -11.52
CA HIS A 22 23.14 1.89 -11.30
C HIS A 22 22.68 1.83 -9.84
N LEU A 23 23.57 2.09 -8.88
CA LEU A 23 23.17 2.19 -7.46
C LEU A 23 22.26 3.40 -7.23
N TYR A 24 22.55 4.54 -7.87
CA TYR A 24 21.67 5.70 -7.83
C TYR A 24 20.28 5.36 -8.39
N GLN A 25 20.21 4.73 -9.56
CA GLN A 25 18.96 4.26 -10.15
C GLN A 25 18.21 3.28 -9.24
N TYR A 26 18.92 2.33 -8.62
CA TYR A 26 18.35 1.41 -7.64
C TYR A 26 17.71 2.15 -6.47
N THR A 27 18.40 3.15 -5.90
CA THR A 27 17.85 3.93 -4.79
C THR A 27 16.62 4.75 -5.20
N GLN A 28 16.61 5.28 -6.42
CA GLN A 28 15.46 5.97 -6.97
C GLN A 28 14.26 5.03 -7.11
N LEU A 29 14.45 3.86 -7.72
CA LEU A 29 13.40 2.86 -7.88
C LEU A 29 12.87 2.35 -6.54
N ARG A 30 13.75 2.18 -5.54
CA ARG A 30 13.32 1.82 -4.17
C ARG A 30 12.42 2.90 -3.57
N HIS A 31 12.80 4.17 -3.70
CA HIS A 31 11.98 5.28 -3.20
C HIS A 31 10.61 5.35 -3.91
N GLU A 32 10.58 5.25 -5.24
CA GLU A 32 9.35 5.25 -6.01
C GLU A 32 8.43 4.07 -5.66
N ALA A 33 9.00 2.87 -5.49
CA ALA A 33 8.25 1.68 -5.09
C ALA A 33 7.66 1.82 -3.67
N ASP A 34 8.41 2.39 -2.73
CA ASP A 34 7.92 2.61 -1.37
C ASP A 34 6.79 3.67 -1.34
N MET A 35 6.92 4.75 -2.13
CA MET A 35 5.86 5.76 -2.29
C MET A 35 4.59 5.17 -2.92
N PHE A 36 4.74 4.33 -3.95
CA PHE A 36 3.61 3.64 -4.57
C PHE A 36 2.94 2.66 -3.60
N ASN A 37 3.72 1.86 -2.88
CA ASN A 37 3.17 0.94 -1.88
C ASN A 37 2.38 1.71 -0.81
N GLN A 38 2.89 2.87 -0.37
CA GLN A 38 2.19 3.70 0.60
C GLN A 38 0.87 4.27 0.05
N SER A 39 0.78 4.62 -1.23
CA SER A 39 -0.47 5.13 -1.80
C SER A 39 -1.57 4.06 -1.93
N THR A 40 -1.21 2.77 -1.93
CA THR A 40 -2.20 1.68 -2.05
C THR A 40 -3.19 1.59 -0.88
N VAL A 41 -2.87 2.15 0.29
CA VAL A 41 -3.78 2.11 1.46
C VAL A 41 -4.78 3.26 1.49
N GLU A 42 -4.54 4.35 0.74
CA GLU A 42 -5.43 5.51 0.73
C GLU A 42 -6.90 5.18 0.34
N PRO A 43 -7.17 4.32 -0.67
CA PRO A 43 -8.53 3.93 -0.99
C PRO A 43 -9.21 3.12 0.13
N VAL A 44 -8.42 2.33 0.88
CA VAL A 44 -8.93 1.56 2.03
C VAL A 44 -9.33 2.51 3.14
N ASP A 45 -8.51 3.52 3.44
CA ASP A 45 -8.84 4.54 4.44
C ASP A 45 -10.10 5.33 4.06
N GLN A 46 -10.28 5.65 2.77
CA GLN A 46 -11.50 6.29 2.29
C GLN A 46 -12.75 5.43 2.49
N LEU A 47 -12.63 4.10 2.40
CA LEU A 47 -13.74 3.18 2.70
C LEU A 47 -13.99 3.08 4.20
N LEU A 48 -12.92 3.00 5.01
CA LEU A 48 -13.02 2.97 6.47
C LEU A 48 -13.73 4.21 7.02
N GLN A 49 -13.48 5.38 6.46
CA GLN A 49 -14.19 6.61 6.83
C GLN A 49 -15.69 6.60 6.51
N LYS A 50 -16.13 5.74 5.59
CA LYS A 50 -17.54 5.62 5.20
C LYS A 50 -18.30 4.56 6.01
N VAL A 51 -17.63 3.82 6.90
CA VAL A 51 -18.25 2.78 7.72
C VAL A 51 -19.19 3.43 8.72
N ASP A 52 -20.47 3.04 8.66
CA ASP A 52 -21.52 3.51 9.56
C ASP A 52 -22.23 2.29 10.17
N PRO A 53 -21.88 1.93 11.42
CA PRO A 53 -22.47 0.78 12.09
C PRO A 53 -23.99 0.84 12.23
N GLY A 54 -24.58 2.04 12.23
CA GLY A 54 -26.04 2.22 12.30
C GLY A 54 -26.71 1.73 11.02
N LYS A 55 -26.19 2.16 9.86
CA LYS A 55 -26.69 1.74 8.54
C LYS A 55 -26.46 0.26 8.30
N ASP A 56 -25.30 -0.26 8.69
CA ASP A 56 -24.98 -1.68 8.53
C ASP A 56 -25.91 -2.56 9.37
N ARG A 57 -26.21 -2.13 10.61
CA ARG A 57 -27.19 -2.80 11.47
C ARG A 57 -28.59 -2.74 10.87
N GLU A 58 -29.02 -1.58 10.36
CA GLU A 58 -30.33 -1.43 9.73
C GLU A 58 -30.48 -2.33 8.49
N LEU A 59 -29.44 -2.43 7.67
CA LEU A 59 -29.40 -3.33 6.52
C LEU A 59 -29.55 -4.79 6.98
N TRP A 60 -28.76 -5.21 7.96
CA TRP A 60 -28.81 -6.58 8.48
C TRP A 60 -30.17 -6.91 9.12
N VAL A 61 -30.69 -6.01 9.96
CA VAL A 61 -32.01 -6.19 10.58
C VAL A 61 -33.09 -6.26 9.51
N ARG A 62 -33.03 -5.46 8.44
CA ARG A 62 -34.01 -5.52 7.35
C ARG A 62 -34.06 -6.89 6.68
N GLU A 63 -32.90 -7.52 6.47
CA GLU A 63 -32.80 -8.83 5.83
C GLU A 63 -33.16 -9.99 6.76
N GLN A 64 -32.85 -9.87 8.05
CA GLN A 64 -32.94 -10.96 9.03
C GLN A 64 -34.07 -10.80 10.06
N LYS A 65 -34.91 -9.76 9.95
CA LYS A 65 -36.00 -9.55 10.90
C LYS A 65 -36.97 -10.73 10.87
N THR A 66 -37.36 -11.21 12.04
CA THR A 66 -38.45 -12.19 12.17
C THR A 66 -39.81 -11.48 12.21
N ASP A 67 -39.97 -10.51 13.12
CA ASP A 67 -41.16 -9.67 13.20
C ASP A 67 -40.86 -8.38 13.99
N ASN A 68 -41.78 -7.41 13.94
CA ASN A 68 -41.66 -6.12 14.65
C ASN A 68 -42.63 -5.99 15.83
N ILE A 69 -43.40 -7.04 16.14
CA ILE A 69 -44.45 -7.00 17.15
C ILE A 69 -43.84 -7.30 18.52
N CYS A 70 -43.99 -6.35 19.46
CA CYS A 70 -43.64 -6.60 20.85
C CYS A 70 -44.74 -7.44 21.52
N PRO A 71 -44.40 -8.46 22.31
CA PRO A 71 -45.37 -9.21 23.12
C PRO A 71 -46.13 -8.28 24.08
N VAL A 72 -47.39 -8.63 24.37
CA VAL A 72 -48.25 -7.93 25.32
C VAL A 72 -48.67 -8.91 26.42
N ASP A 73 -48.83 -8.39 27.63
CA ASP A 73 -49.32 -9.17 28.76
C ASP A 73 -50.74 -9.69 28.52
N MET A 74 -51.00 -10.93 28.90
CA MET A 74 -52.36 -11.50 28.88
C MET A 74 -53.06 -11.20 30.20
N GLU A 75 -54.32 -10.77 30.13
CA GLU A 75 -55.18 -10.70 31.31
C GLU A 75 -55.52 -12.13 31.76
N ILE A 76 -55.10 -12.48 32.99
CA ILE A 76 -55.36 -13.77 33.66
C ILE A 76 -56.51 -13.60 34.66
#